data_AF-A0A9E4CG34-F1
#
_entry.id   AF-A0A9E4CG34-F1
#
_cell.length_a   1.000
_cell.length_b   1.000
_cell.length_c   1.000
_cell.angle_alpha   90.00
_cell.angle_beta   90.00
_cell.angle_gamma   90.00
#
_symmetry.space_group_name_H-M   'P 1'
#
loop_
_entity.id
_entity.type
_entity.pdbx_description
1 polymer ?
#
loop_
_entity_poly.entity_id
_entity_poly.type
_entity_poly.pdbx_seq_one_letter_code
_entity_poly.pdbx_strand_id
1 'polypeptide(L)'
;VDAVTRLVPGALGYALGAHQDSHSPGKGGLLEGPQYTRPHTFRNEAVPDILLSGHHANMERWHHEQALLRTLARRPDLLTKLPLSDQDRTFLQQHGWQPVTDSK
;
A
#
# COMPACT_ATOMS: atom_id res chain seq x y z
N VAL A 1 22.02 0.49 -13.05
CA VAL A 1 22.51 1.59 -12.19
C VAL A 1 21.35 2.37 -11.57
N ASP A 2 20.30 2.67 -12.34
CA ASP A 2 19.09 3.43 -11.90
C ASP A 2 18.55 3.13 -10.49
N ALA A 3 18.22 1.86 -10.18
CA ALA A 3 17.60 1.50 -8.90
C ALA A 3 18.43 1.91 -7.66
N VAL A 4 19.75 1.82 -7.74
CA VAL A 4 20.65 2.22 -6.63
C VAL A 4 20.79 3.73 -6.57
N THR A 5 20.81 4.41 -7.72
CA THR A 5 20.88 5.87 -7.80
C THR A 5 19.68 6.55 -7.12
N ARG A 6 18.48 5.96 -7.19
CA ARG A 6 17.27 6.47 -6.53
C ARG A 6 17.39 6.54 -5.00
N LEU A 7 18.29 5.75 -4.40
CA LEU A 7 18.52 5.76 -2.95
C LEU A 7 19.54 6.83 -2.51
N VAL A 8 20.21 7.49 -3.45
CA VAL A 8 21.17 8.56 -3.15
C VAL A 8 20.42 9.81 -2.70
N PRO A 9 20.77 10.43 -1.55
CA PRO A 9 20.15 11.66 -1.09
C PRO A 9 20.17 12.75 -2.17
N GLY A 10 19.01 13.36 -2.43
CA GLY A 10 18.84 14.41 -3.44
C GLY A 10 18.54 13.92 -4.86
N ALA A 11 18.68 12.62 -5.15
CA ALA A 11 18.45 12.10 -6.51
C ALA A 11 16.97 12.17 -6.95
N LEU A 12 16.02 12.02 -6.02
CA LEU A 12 14.58 11.98 -6.32
C LEU A 12 13.86 13.33 -6.17
N GLY A 13 14.55 14.37 -5.67
CA GLY A 13 13.94 15.65 -5.31
C GLY A 13 13.03 15.59 -4.07
N TYR A 14 12.14 14.59 -3.98
CA TYR A 14 11.35 14.28 -2.80
C TYR A 14 12.04 13.22 -1.93
N ALA A 15 12.44 13.62 -0.71
CA ALA A 15 13.26 12.80 0.18
C ALA A 15 12.62 11.46 0.58
N LEU A 16 11.29 11.39 0.62
CA LEU A 16 10.57 10.18 1.04
C LEU A 16 10.07 9.32 -0.12
N GLY A 17 10.37 9.67 -1.37
CA GLY A 17 9.87 8.94 -2.54
C GLY A 17 10.19 7.45 -2.48
N ALA A 18 11.49 7.11 -2.37
CA ALA A 18 11.92 5.71 -2.24
C ALA A 18 11.38 5.00 -0.98
N HIS A 19 11.06 5.76 0.08
CA HIS A 19 10.49 5.21 1.31
C HIS A 19 8.99 4.92 1.18
N GLN A 20 8.31 5.46 0.18
CA GLN A 20 6.88 5.26 -0.07
C GLN A 20 6.59 4.33 -1.25
N ASP A 21 7.63 3.94 -2.00
CA ASP A 21 7.57 3.00 -3.12
C ASP A 21 7.16 1.57 -2.68
N SER A 22 6.67 0.77 -3.62
CA SER A 22 6.37 -0.65 -3.40
C SER A 22 7.59 -1.42 -2.86
N HIS A 23 7.36 -2.39 -1.98
CA HIS A 23 8.40 -3.18 -1.29
C HIS A 23 9.30 -2.40 -0.31
N SER A 24 9.14 -1.09 -0.18
CA SER A 24 9.95 -0.33 0.77
C SER A 24 9.60 -0.75 2.22
N PRO A 25 10.57 -0.68 3.15
CA PRO A 25 10.27 -0.83 4.58
C PRO A 25 9.26 0.21 5.09
N GLY A 26 9.24 1.39 4.49
CA GLY A 26 8.32 2.48 4.83
C GLY A 26 6.86 2.22 4.50
N LYS A 27 6.59 1.32 3.54
CA LYS A 27 5.27 0.77 3.23
C LYS A 27 5.06 -0.62 3.84
N GLY A 28 5.86 -1.01 4.83
CA GLY A 28 5.78 -2.32 5.46
C GLY A 28 6.04 -3.48 4.48
N GLY A 29 6.76 -3.23 3.38
CA GLY A 29 7.05 -4.22 2.35
C GLY A 29 5.87 -4.55 1.40
N LEU A 30 4.75 -3.84 1.51
CA LEU A 30 3.56 -4.03 0.67
C LEU A 30 3.74 -3.46 -0.75
N LEU A 31 2.82 -3.83 -1.64
CA LEU A 31 2.63 -3.13 -2.92
C LEU A 31 1.92 -1.79 -2.69
N GLU A 32 2.23 -0.78 -3.49
CA GLU A 32 1.52 0.51 -3.44
C GLU A 32 0.06 0.37 -3.85
N GLY A 33 -0.82 1.06 -3.12
CA GLY A 33 -2.24 1.21 -3.46
C GLY A 33 -2.46 2.03 -4.74
N PRO A 34 -3.73 2.15 -5.17
CA PRO A 34 -4.10 3.00 -6.30
C PRO A 34 -3.85 4.47 -5.99
N GLN A 35 -3.42 5.23 -6.99
CA GLN A 35 -3.21 6.67 -6.93
C GLN A 35 -4.23 7.39 -7.81
N TYR A 36 -4.71 8.53 -7.33
CA TYR A 36 -5.71 9.34 -8.00
C TYR A 36 -5.19 10.76 -8.17
N THR A 37 -5.61 11.42 -9.24
CA THR A 37 -5.33 12.82 -9.52
C THR A 37 -6.52 13.45 -10.21
N ARG A 38 -6.48 14.77 -10.41
CA ARG A 38 -7.54 15.50 -11.11
C ARG A 38 -7.70 14.99 -12.55
N PRO A 39 -8.93 14.97 -13.10
CA PRO A 39 -10.20 15.43 -12.52
C PRO A 39 -10.85 14.42 -11.55
N HIS A 40 -11.82 14.86 -10.74
CA HIS A 40 -12.51 14.02 -9.75
C HIS A 40 -13.28 12.84 -10.35
N THR A 41 -13.77 13.00 -11.59
CA THR A 41 -14.42 11.93 -12.33
C THR A 41 -13.75 11.81 -13.68
N PHE A 42 -13.29 10.61 -14.02
CA PHE A 42 -12.67 10.31 -15.29
C PHE A 42 -13.28 9.02 -15.85
N ARG A 43 -13.80 9.06 -17.08
CA ARG A 43 -14.45 7.90 -17.74
C ARG A 43 -15.57 7.25 -16.90
N ASN A 44 -16.37 8.06 -16.22
CA ASN A 44 -17.44 7.63 -15.31
C ASN A 44 -16.96 6.90 -14.05
N GLU A 45 -15.65 6.92 -13.75
CA GLU A 45 -15.09 6.47 -12.48
C GLU A 45 -14.77 7.70 -11.61
N ALA A 46 -15.31 7.72 -10.40
CA ALA A 46 -15.09 8.79 -9.44
C ALA A 46 -13.95 8.44 -8.48
N VAL A 47 -13.18 9.47 -8.08
CA VAL A 47 -12.24 9.36 -6.97
C VAL A 47 -13.02 8.98 -5.70
N PRO A 48 -12.55 8.02 -4.88
CA PRO A 48 -13.19 7.67 -3.62
C PRO A 48 -13.39 8.88 -2.71
N ASP A 49 -14.61 9.05 -2.17
CA ASP A 49 -14.98 10.22 -1.35
C ASP A 49 -14.04 10.44 -0.16
N ILE A 50 -13.47 9.38 0.39
CA ILE A 50 -12.52 9.45 1.49
C ILE A 50 -11.26 10.27 1.15
N LEU A 51 -10.82 10.23 -0.12
CA LEU A 51 -9.69 11.00 -0.62
C LEU A 51 -10.03 12.48 -0.85
N LEU A 52 -11.32 12.81 -0.87
CA LEU A 52 -11.83 14.19 -1.01
C LEU A 52 -12.17 14.83 0.35
N SER A 53 -12.15 14.04 1.43
CA SER A 53 -12.68 14.43 2.74
C SER A 53 -11.80 15.40 3.55
N GLY A 54 -10.53 15.57 3.20
CA GLY A 54 -9.55 16.31 4.00
C GLY A 54 -9.11 15.61 5.31
N HIS A 55 -9.67 14.45 5.66
CA HIS A 55 -9.31 13.72 6.86
C HIS A 55 -8.06 12.84 6.65
N HIS A 56 -6.88 13.43 6.85
CA HIS A 56 -5.59 12.76 6.62
C HIS A 56 -5.46 11.38 7.28
N ALA A 57 -5.88 11.22 8.55
CA ALA A 57 -5.81 9.93 9.24
C ALA A 57 -6.65 8.84 8.55
N ASN A 58 -7.80 9.20 8.00
CA ASN A 58 -8.65 8.25 7.28
C ASN A 58 -8.10 7.94 5.89
N MET A 59 -7.49 8.92 5.21
CA MET A 59 -6.82 8.70 3.93
C MET A 59 -5.63 7.75 4.09
N GLU A 60 -4.78 7.95 5.11
CA GLU A 60 -3.64 7.07 5.36
C GLU A 60 -4.08 5.64 5.66
N ARG A 61 -5.12 5.47 6.49
CA ARG A 61 -5.73 4.16 6.74
C ARG A 61 -6.23 3.52 5.45
N TRP A 62 -6.98 4.28 4.65
CA TRP A 62 -7.50 3.80 3.38
C TRP A 62 -6.38 3.39 2.41
N HIS A 63 -5.31 4.20 2.30
CA HIS A 63 -4.16 3.88 1.45
C HIS A 63 -3.46 2.58 1.89
N HIS A 64 -3.33 2.36 3.20
CA HIS A 64 -2.78 1.14 3.76
C HIS A 64 -3.67 -0.08 3.48
N GLU A 65 -4.98 0.03 3.70
CA GLU A 65 -5.95 -1.00 3.36
C GLU A 65 -5.92 -1.35 1.87
N GLN A 66 -5.85 -0.37 0.98
CA GLN A 66 -5.73 -0.63 -0.46
C GLN A 66 -4.39 -1.30 -0.84
N ALA A 67 -3.30 -0.97 -0.16
CA ALA A 67 -2.01 -1.64 -0.32
C ALA A 67 -2.09 -3.12 0.10
N LEU A 68 -2.76 -3.40 1.22
CA LEU A 68 -3.04 -4.76 1.69
C LEU A 68 -3.88 -5.54 0.67
N LEU A 69 -5.00 -4.98 0.20
CA LEU A 69 -5.87 -5.63 -0.80
C LEU A 69 -5.13 -5.91 -2.11
N ARG A 70 -4.34 -4.95 -2.60
CA ARG A 70 -3.57 -5.16 -3.83
C ARG A 70 -2.51 -6.23 -3.65
N THR A 71 -1.83 -6.24 -2.50
CA THR A 71 -0.83 -7.26 -2.18
C THR A 71 -1.48 -8.64 -2.09
N LEU A 72 -2.63 -8.76 -1.40
CA LEU A 72 -3.40 -10.00 -1.34
C LEU A 72 -3.80 -10.50 -2.74
N ALA A 73 -4.30 -9.62 -3.60
CA ALA A 73 -4.78 -9.98 -4.92
C ALA A 73 -3.66 -10.37 -5.91
N ARG A 74 -2.46 -9.78 -5.79
CA ARG A 74 -1.39 -9.92 -6.80
C ARG A 74 -0.17 -10.70 -6.32
N ARG A 75 0.17 -10.60 -5.04
CA ARG A 75 1.37 -11.16 -4.41
C ARG A 75 1.07 -11.62 -2.96
N PRO A 76 0.12 -12.55 -2.78
CA PRO A 76 -0.26 -13.04 -1.45
C PRO A 76 0.92 -13.70 -0.72
N ASP A 77 1.92 -14.18 -1.46
CA ASP A 77 3.18 -14.73 -0.94
C ASP A 77 4.02 -13.74 -0.14
N LEU A 78 3.84 -12.42 -0.34
CA LEU A 78 4.51 -11.41 0.45
C LEU A 78 3.92 -11.33 1.86
N LEU A 79 2.60 -11.45 2.00
CA LEU A 79 1.88 -11.25 3.27
C LEU A 79 2.35 -12.19 4.38
N THR A 80 2.81 -13.39 4.04
CA THR A 80 3.33 -14.38 5.02
C THR A 80 4.68 -13.99 5.61
N LYS A 81 5.43 -13.10 4.95
CA LYS A 81 6.79 -12.68 5.35
C LYS A 81 6.81 -11.30 6.00
N LEU A 82 5.71 -10.55 5.92
CA LEU A 82 5.64 -9.18 6.42
C LEU A 82 5.19 -9.14 7.88
N PRO A 83 5.69 -8.18 8.68
CA PRO A 83 5.22 -7.96 10.03
C PRO A 83 3.85 -7.27 10.04
N LEU A 84 2.79 -8.04 9.79
CA LEU A 84 1.40 -7.56 9.79
C LEU A 84 0.89 -7.37 11.22
N SER A 85 0.24 -6.22 11.49
CA SER A 85 -0.45 -5.96 12.75
C SER A 85 -1.72 -6.82 12.89
N ASP A 86 -2.27 -6.92 14.11
CA ASP A 86 -3.52 -7.66 14.32
C ASP A 86 -4.70 -7.06 13.54
N GLN A 87 -4.70 -5.73 13.36
CA GLN A 87 -5.69 -5.03 12.54
C GLN A 87 -5.54 -5.43 11.06
N ASP A 88 -4.31 -5.47 10.54
CA ASP A 88 -4.04 -5.86 9.15
C ASP A 88 -4.47 -7.30 8.89
N ARG A 89 -4.15 -8.22 9.81
CA ARG A 89 -4.54 -9.63 9.73
C ARG A 89 -6.06 -9.79 9.73
N THR A 90 -6.74 -9.08 10.63
CA THR A 90 -8.21 -9.10 10.71
C THR A 90 -8.83 -8.60 9.41
N PHE A 91 -8.34 -7.46 8.89
CA PHE A 91 -8.79 -6.89 7.63
C PHE A 91 -8.55 -7.85 6.45
N LEU A 92 -7.34 -8.40 6.34
CA LEU A 92 -6.99 -9.36 5.29
C LEU A 92 -7.84 -10.63 5.34
N GLN A 93 -8.12 -11.17 6.53
CA GLN A 93 -8.99 -12.33 6.71
C GLN A 93 -10.43 -12.06 6.26
N GLN A 94 -10.98 -10.88 6.57
CA GLN A 94 -12.29 -10.45 6.06
C GLN A 94 -12.33 -10.40 4.52
N HIS A 95 -11.18 -10.15 3.89
CA HIS A 95 -11.01 -10.11 2.43
C HIS A 95 -10.48 -11.42 1.82
N GLY A 96 -10.53 -12.53 2.57
CA GLY A 96 -10.26 -13.87 2.05
C GLY A 96 -8.80 -14.34 2.17
N TRP A 97 -7.96 -13.62 2.91
CA TRP A 97 -6.62 -14.11 3.23
C TRP A 97 -6.69 -15.26 4.24
N GLN A 98 -6.11 -16.39 3.88
CA GLN A 98 -5.93 -17.52 4.78
C GLN A 98 -4.45 -17.60 5.16
N PRO A 99 -4.08 -17.33 6.42
CA PRO A 99 -2.71 -17.51 6.85
C PRO A 99 -2.34 -18.98 6.69
N VAL A 100 -1.20 -19.26 6.06
CA VAL A 100 -0.65 -20.62 6.01
C VAL A 100 -0.26 -20.99 7.44
N THR A 101 -1.10 -21.78 8.11
CA THR A 101 -0.75 -22.43 9.36
C THR A 101 0.20 -23.56 9.02
N ASP A 102 1.50 -23.34 9.27
CA ASP A 102 2.44 -24.46 9.34
C ASP A 102 1.98 -25.37 10.48
N SER A 103 1.29 -26.44 10.08
CA SER A 103 0.88 -27.52 10.95
C SER A 103 2.14 -28.28 11.32
N LYS A 104 2.62 -28.09 12.54
CA LYS A 104 3.61 -28.98 13.15
C LYS A 104 2.93 -29.93 14.11
#